data_AF-A0A0C2BZX8-F1
#
_entry.id   AF-A0A0C2BZX8-F1
#
_cell.length_a   1.000
_cell.length_b   1.000
_cell.length_c   1.000
_cell.angle_alpha   90.00
_cell.angle_beta   90.00
_cell.angle_gamma   90.00
#
_symmetry.space_group_name_H-M   'P 1'
#
loop_
_entity.id
_entity.type
_entity.pdbx_description
1 polymer ?
#
loop_
_entity_poly.entity_id
_entity_poly.type
_entity_poly.pdbx_seq_one_letter_code
_entity_poly.pdbx_strand_id
1 'polypeptide(L)'
;MMSQELVLELKVVAGTVDYMSKYLKYPFPLSKLDMVALPQHANRGETENWGLILGNYERMMVDMDYADVATLSDVAITLAHGVVHQWFGDLVTMVWWSNVFLYEGLAEYWALNAASYALPEQKEYFL
;
A
#
# COMPACT_ATOMS: atom_id res chain seq x y z
N MET A 1 0.49 16.14 18.37
CA MET A 1 0.95 14.80 18.80
C MET A 1 0.31 13.85 17.80
N MET A 2 1.06 13.33 16.82
CA MET A 2 0.53 12.25 15.98
C MET A 2 0.30 11.05 16.89
N SER A 3 -0.88 10.42 16.83
CA SER A 3 -1.07 9.11 17.47
C SER A 3 -0.03 8.15 16.87
N GLN A 4 0.48 7.22 17.69
CA GLN A 4 1.48 6.25 17.23
C GLN A 4 0.94 5.36 16.11
N GLU A 5 -0.39 5.25 15.98
CA GLU A 5 -1.12 4.60 14.91
C GLU A 5 -0.63 5.12 13.55
N LEU A 6 -0.90 6.41 13.23
CA LEU A 6 -0.54 7.06 11.96
C LEU A 6 0.93 6.97 11.56
N VAL A 7 1.82 6.61 12.49
CA VAL A 7 3.25 6.45 12.22
C VAL A 7 3.51 5.20 11.38
N LEU A 8 2.76 4.11 11.59
CA LEU A 8 2.98 2.87 10.85
C LEU A 8 2.49 3.00 9.40
N GLU A 9 1.27 3.47 9.18
CA GLU A 9 0.71 3.59 7.84
C GLU A 9 1.53 4.56 7.00
N LEU A 10 1.90 5.72 7.59
CA LEU A 10 2.74 6.70 6.90
C LEU A 10 4.12 6.14 6.56
N LYS A 11 4.73 5.35 7.45
CA LYS A 11 6.01 4.66 7.18
C LYS A 11 5.87 3.71 6.00
N VAL A 12 4.81 2.91 5.96
CA VAL A 12 4.55 1.96 4.87
C VAL A 12 4.34 2.70 3.55
N VAL A 13 3.45 3.70 3.53
CA VAL A 13 3.17 4.47 2.30
C VAL A 13 4.41 5.17 1.78
N ALA A 14 5.12 5.91 2.62
CA ALA A 14 6.33 6.63 2.22
C ALA A 14 7.47 5.67 1.85
N GLY A 15 7.62 4.56 2.59
CA GLY A 15 8.60 3.52 2.33
C GLY A 15 8.36 2.80 1.01
N THR A 16 7.10 2.50 0.67
CA THR A 16 6.74 1.90 -0.62
C THR A 16 7.01 2.86 -1.78
N VAL A 17 6.68 4.16 -1.63
CA VAL A 17 7.03 5.18 -2.63
C VAL A 17 8.55 5.21 -2.87
N ASP A 18 9.35 5.22 -1.80
CA ASP A 18 10.82 5.22 -1.89
C ASP A 18 11.36 3.93 -2.52
N TYR A 19 10.85 2.77 -2.10
CA TYR A 19 11.21 1.46 -2.64
C TYR A 19 10.96 1.39 -4.15
N MET A 20 9.73 1.69 -4.59
CA MET A 20 9.34 1.61 -5.99
C MET A 20 10.11 2.61 -6.84
N SER A 21 10.30 3.83 -6.34
CA SER A 21 11.08 4.86 -7.04
C SER A 21 12.52 4.42 -7.28
N LYS A 22 13.15 3.80 -6.28
CA LYS A 22 14.52 3.28 -6.39
C LYS A 22 14.61 2.04 -7.28
N TYR A 23 13.69 1.09 -7.10
CA TYR A 23 13.69 -0.18 -7.83
C TYR A 23 13.49 0.04 -9.33
N LEU A 24 12.48 0.86 -9.70
CA LEU A 24 12.17 1.16 -11.10
C LEU A 24 13.07 2.24 -11.71
N LYS A 25 13.87 2.92 -10.88
CA LYS A 25 14.65 4.11 -11.28
C LYS A 25 13.77 5.19 -11.93
N TYR A 26 12.54 5.32 -11.43
CA TYR A 26 11.55 6.26 -11.92
C TYR A 26 10.83 6.89 -10.72
N PRO A 27 11.00 8.20 -10.46
CA PRO A 27 10.41 8.83 -9.28
C PRO A 27 8.89 8.79 -9.34
N PHE A 28 8.24 8.84 -8.17
CA PHE A 28 6.80 9.02 -8.10
C PHE A 28 6.37 10.26 -8.91
N PRO A 29 5.42 10.13 -9.85
CA PRO A 29 5.16 11.16 -10.85
C PRO A 29 4.34 12.36 -10.35
N LEU A 30 3.66 12.22 -9.20
CA LEU A 30 2.80 13.26 -8.64
C LEU A 30 3.50 14.01 -7.50
N SER A 31 3.03 15.21 -7.18
CA SER A 31 3.57 16.04 -6.08
C SER A 31 3.13 15.58 -4.69
N LYS A 32 2.08 14.75 -4.61
CA LYS A 32 1.54 14.18 -3.37
C LYS A 32 0.84 12.85 -3.63
N LEU A 33 0.68 12.08 -2.57
CA LEU A 33 -0.16 10.90 -2.50
C LEU A 33 -0.94 10.98 -1.20
N ASP A 34 -2.27 11.04 -1.30
CA ASP A 34 -3.16 11.03 -0.15
C ASP A 34 -3.72 9.62 0.07
N MET A 35 -3.99 9.31 1.33
CA MET A 35 -4.58 8.04 1.71
C MET A 35 -5.67 8.27 2.75
N VAL A 36 -6.87 7.76 2.47
CA VAL A 36 -8.06 8.04 3.30
C VAL A 36 -8.76 6.74 3.66
N ALA A 37 -8.70 6.42 4.95
CA ALA A 37 -9.49 5.37 5.57
C ALA A 37 -10.94 5.82 5.75
N LEU A 38 -11.88 5.09 5.15
CA LEU A 38 -13.31 5.37 5.17
C LEU A 38 -14.03 4.39 6.11
N PRO A 39 -15.05 4.85 6.87
CA PRO A 39 -15.84 4.00 7.76
C PRO A 39 -16.72 2.98 6.99
N GLN A 40 -17.02 3.28 5.73
CA GLN A 40 -17.75 2.38 4.82
C GLN A 40 -17.11 2.47 3.44
N HIS A 41 -16.48 1.39 3.02
CA HIS A 41 -15.95 1.19 1.67
C HIS A 41 -16.21 -0.25 1.24
N ALA A 42 -16.17 -0.53 -0.07
CA ALA A 42 -16.32 -1.91 -0.53
C ALA A 42 -15.29 -2.82 0.17
N ASN A 43 -15.71 -4.02 0.58
CA ASN A 43 -14.89 -5.00 1.32
C ASN A 43 -13.68 -5.57 0.53
N ARG A 44 -13.26 -4.92 -0.56
CA ARG A 44 -12.14 -5.35 -1.40
C ARG A 44 -10.78 -4.86 -0.91
N GLY A 45 -10.71 -4.13 0.20
CA GLY A 45 -9.47 -3.55 0.75
C GLY A 45 -9.45 -2.05 0.51
N GLU A 46 -8.90 -1.69 -0.64
CA GLU A 46 -8.65 -0.33 -1.08
C GLU A 46 -9.04 -0.11 -2.55
N THR A 47 -8.91 1.12 -3.01
CA THR A 47 -9.08 1.56 -4.39
C THR A 47 -8.01 2.61 -4.67
N GLU A 48 -7.20 2.30 -5.65
CA GLU A 48 -5.88 2.82 -5.97
C GLU A 48 -5.88 4.12 -6.78
N ASN A 49 -6.94 4.96 -6.68
CA ASN A 49 -7.06 6.12 -7.55
C ASN A 49 -5.79 6.98 -7.55
N TRP A 50 -5.35 7.41 -8.73
CA TRP A 50 -4.06 8.06 -8.91
C TRP A 50 -3.90 9.33 -8.03
N GLY A 51 -3.02 9.25 -7.03
CA GLY A 51 -2.78 10.31 -6.04
C GLY A 51 -3.76 10.37 -4.85
N LEU A 52 -4.78 9.50 -4.81
CA LEU A 52 -5.74 9.39 -3.70
C LEU A 52 -6.23 7.94 -3.50
N ILE A 53 -5.59 7.23 -2.58
CA ILE A 53 -5.98 5.86 -2.24
C ILE A 53 -7.08 5.89 -1.19
N LEU A 54 -8.19 5.20 -1.46
CA LEU A 54 -9.35 5.11 -0.59
C LEU A 54 -9.55 3.67 -0.14
N GLY A 55 -9.92 3.42 1.09
CA GLY A 55 -10.20 2.04 1.51
C GLY A 55 -10.91 1.96 2.85
N ASN A 56 -11.26 0.73 3.25
CA ASN A 56 -11.93 0.51 4.53
C ASN A 56 -10.93 0.73 5.67
N TYR A 57 -11.30 1.48 6.70
CA TYR A 57 -10.44 1.73 7.86
C TYR A 57 -9.91 0.45 8.52
N GLU A 58 -10.68 -0.64 8.54
CA GLU A 58 -10.26 -1.93 9.11
C GLU A 58 -9.11 -2.59 8.34
N ARG A 59 -8.89 -2.17 7.09
CA ARG A 59 -7.82 -2.68 6.20
C ARG A 59 -6.68 -1.68 6.01
N MET A 60 -6.84 -0.47 6.51
CA MET A 60 -5.90 0.62 6.27
C MET A 60 -5.33 1.24 7.54
N MET A 61 -5.92 0.97 8.70
CA MET A 61 -5.49 1.53 9.98
C MET A 61 -5.21 0.42 10.98
N VAL A 62 -4.21 0.66 11.83
CA VAL A 62 -3.83 -0.23 12.92
C VAL A 62 -3.95 0.51 14.25
N ASP A 63 -4.62 -0.12 15.20
CA ASP A 63 -4.50 0.23 16.61
C ASP A 63 -3.37 -0.60 17.25
N MET A 64 -2.25 0.05 17.55
CA MET A 64 -1.05 -0.61 18.05
C MET A 64 -1.23 -1.24 19.45
N ASP A 65 -2.25 -0.84 20.21
CA ASP A 65 -2.53 -1.42 21.52
C ASP A 65 -3.27 -2.77 21.42
N TYR A 66 -3.92 -3.05 20.27
CA TYR A 66 -4.78 -4.23 20.08
C TYR A 66 -4.44 -5.10 18.87
N ALA A 67 -3.65 -4.59 17.92
CA ALA A 67 -3.35 -5.34 16.71
C ALA A 67 -2.44 -6.53 16.97
N ASP A 68 -2.78 -7.66 16.35
CA ASP A 68 -1.89 -8.80 16.25
C ASP A 68 -0.97 -8.68 15.03
N VAL A 69 -0.01 -9.60 14.95
CA VAL A 69 0.97 -9.64 13.86
C VAL A 69 0.29 -9.82 12.50
N ALA A 70 -0.80 -10.59 12.43
CA ALA A 70 -1.53 -10.79 11.19
C ALA A 70 -2.19 -9.50 10.71
N THR A 71 -2.84 -8.75 11.60
CA THR A 71 -3.48 -7.46 11.30
C THR A 71 -2.44 -6.44 10.84
N LEU A 72 -1.29 -6.37 11.53
CA LEU A 72 -0.17 -5.50 11.15
C LEU A 72 0.34 -5.84 9.74
N SER A 73 0.54 -7.12 9.44
CA SER A 73 1.00 -7.59 8.14
C SER A 73 -0.03 -7.31 7.03
N ASP A 74 -1.29 -7.63 7.27
CA ASP A 74 -2.38 -7.38 6.33
C ASP A 74 -2.46 -5.89 5.97
N VAL A 75 -2.51 -5.00 6.97
CA VAL A 75 -2.58 -3.56 6.72
C VAL A 75 -1.32 -3.08 5.99
N ALA A 76 -0.13 -3.48 6.41
CA ALA A 76 1.11 -3.06 5.74
C ALA A 76 1.14 -3.49 4.27
N ILE A 77 0.73 -4.72 3.96
CA ILE A 77 0.69 -5.24 2.59
C ILE A 77 -0.39 -4.53 1.78
N THR A 78 -1.60 -4.32 2.32
CA THR A 78 -2.69 -3.57 1.67
C THR A 78 -2.26 -2.15 1.32
N LEU A 79 -1.63 -1.42 2.24
CA LEU A 79 -1.16 -0.06 1.99
C LEU A 79 -0.07 -0.05 0.90
N ALA A 80 0.86 -1.01 0.95
CA ALA A 80 1.90 -1.13 -0.07
C ALA A 80 1.32 -1.47 -1.44
N HIS A 81 0.33 -2.37 -1.50
CA HIS A 81 -0.37 -2.78 -2.73
C HIS A 81 -0.99 -1.58 -3.45
N GLY A 82 -1.81 -0.80 -2.74
CA GLY A 82 -2.39 0.44 -3.28
C GLY A 82 -1.36 1.46 -3.79
N VAL A 83 -0.19 1.55 -3.14
CA VAL A 83 0.89 2.47 -3.57
C VAL A 83 1.63 1.94 -4.80
N VAL A 84 1.83 0.62 -4.93
CA VAL A 84 2.47 0.04 -6.12
C VAL A 84 1.64 0.31 -7.37
N HIS A 85 0.32 0.35 -7.23
CA HIS A 85 -0.59 0.63 -8.34
C HIS A 85 -0.40 1.99 -9.00
N GLN A 86 0.21 2.94 -8.30
CA GLN A 86 0.58 4.24 -8.86
C GLN A 86 1.58 4.13 -10.03
N TRP A 87 2.32 3.02 -10.12
CA TRP A 87 3.12 2.65 -11.29
C TRP A 87 2.42 1.60 -12.17
N PHE A 88 1.86 0.55 -11.57
CA PHE A 88 1.23 -0.55 -12.30
C PHE A 88 -0.27 -0.52 -12.10
N GLY A 89 -1.01 0.05 -13.05
CA GLY A 89 -2.42 0.42 -12.93
C GLY A 89 -2.66 1.82 -13.45
N ASP A 90 -2.03 2.79 -12.79
CA ASP A 90 -2.15 4.19 -13.14
C ASP A 90 -1.19 4.61 -14.26
N LEU A 91 0.13 4.54 -14.01
CA LEU A 91 1.13 4.96 -15.00
C LEU A 91 1.21 4.00 -16.20
N VAL A 92 1.16 2.70 -15.92
CA VAL A 92 1.09 1.64 -16.93
C VAL A 92 -0.20 0.85 -16.73
N THR A 93 -1.19 1.12 -17.59
CA THR A 93 -2.49 0.46 -17.55
C THR A 93 -2.59 -0.64 -18.60
N MET A 94 -3.25 -1.74 -18.25
CA MET A 94 -3.58 -2.80 -19.22
C MET A 94 -4.49 -2.27 -20.34
N VAL A 95 -4.35 -2.83 -21.54
CA VAL A 95 -5.20 -2.48 -22.68
C VAL A 95 -6.64 -3.01 -22.50
N TRP A 96 -6.80 -4.13 -21.81
CA TRP A 96 -8.10 -4.77 -21.59
C TRP A 96 -8.12 -5.64 -20.34
N TRP A 97 -9.29 -5.80 -19.73
CA TRP A 97 -9.53 -6.51 -18.46
C TRP A 97 -9.11 -7.98 -18.46
N SER A 98 -9.01 -8.63 -19.62
CA SER A 98 -8.47 -9.99 -19.70
C SER A 98 -7.02 -10.08 -19.21
N ASN A 99 -6.30 -8.95 -19.12
CA ASN A 99 -4.92 -8.85 -18.66
C ASN A 99 -4.81 -8.21 -17.26
N VAL A 100 -5.87 -8.26 -16.44
CA VAL A 100 -5.90 -7.69 -15.09
C VAL A 100 -4.77 -8.18 -14.18
N PHE A 101 -4.22 -9.37 -14.45
CA PHE A 101 -3.06 -9.88 -13.73
C PHE A 101 -1.81 -8.98 -13.85
N LEU A 102 -1.65 -8.23 -14.95
CA LEU A 102 -0.54 -7.28 -15.11
C LEU A 102 -0.62 -6.12 -14.11
N TYR A 103 -1.81 -5.86 -13.61
CA TYR A 103 -2.12 -4.81 -12.66
C TYR A 103 -2.06 -5.39 -11.23
N GLU A 104 -3.00 -6.30 -10.90
CA GLU A 104 -3.15 -6.91 -9.56
C GLU A 104 -1.97 -7.80 -9.17
N GLY A 105 -1.50 -8.64 -10.10
CA GLY A 105 -0.43 -9.60 -9.80
C GLY A 105 0.93 -8.93 -9.62
N LEU A 106 1.17 -7.83 -10.33
CA LEU A 106 2.39 -7.03 -10.14
C LEU A 106 2.35 -6.25 -8.82
N ALA A 107 1.20 -5.68 -8.47
CA ALA A 107 1.05 -5.02 -7.17
C ALA A 107 1.27 -6.00 -6.01
N GLU A 108 0.66 -7.18 -6.08
CA GLU A 108 0.85 -8.22 -5.07
C GLU A 108 2.32 -8.64 -4.94
N TYR A 109 3.00 -8.85 -6.07
CA TYR A 109 4.41 -9.26 -6.09
C TYR A 109 5.34 -8.23 -5.41
N TRP A 110 5.11 -6.93 -5.64
CA TRP A 110 5.95 -5.88 -5.05
C TRP A 110 5.50 -5.41 -3.68
N ALA A 111 4.21 -5.55 -3.32
CA ALA A 111 3.67 -5.12 -2.04
C ALA A 111 4.43 -5.73 -0.86
N LEU A 112 4.66 -7.06 -0.90
CA LEU A 112 5.40 -7.77 0.15
C LEU A 112 6.83 -7.24 0.32
N ASN A 113 7.53 -7.02 -0.80
CA ASN A 113 8.91 -6.52 -0.80
C ASN A 113 8.97 -5.07 -0.31
N ALA A 114 8.00 -4.25 -0.70
CA ALA A 114 7.90 -2.86 -0.30
C ALA A 114 7.54 -2.70 1.19
N ALA A 115 6.59 -3.50 1.69
CA ALA A 115 6.26 -3.56 3.12
C ALA A 115 7.49 -3.99 3.94
N SER A 116 8.20 -5.03 3.50
CA SER A 116 9.47 -5.47 4.11
C SER A 116 10.55 -4.40 4.11
N TYR A 117 10.60 -3.56 3.06
CA TYR A 117 11.54 -2.45 2.97
C TYR A 117 11.16 -1.31 3.92
N ALA A 118 9.86 -1.01 4.05
CA ALA A 118 9.35 0.06 4.90
C ALA A 118 9.39 -0.29 6.40
N LEU A 119 9.18 -1.57 6.74
CA LEU A 119 9.15 -2.10 8.10
C LEU A 119 10.12 -3.30 8.23
N PRO A 120 11.45 -3.07 8.16
CA PRO A 120 12.43 -4.16 8.21
C PRO A 120 12.35 -4.98 9.50
N GLU A 121 11.89 -4.39 10.60
CA GLU A 121 11.65 -5.06 11.88
C GLU A 121 10.50 -6.07 11.85
N GLN A 122 9.57 -5.95 10.89
CA GLN A 122 8.42 -6.86 10.72
C GLN A 122 8.64 -7.91 9.62
N LYS A 123 9.80 -7.87 8.93
CA LYS A 123 10.07 -8.68 7.74
C LYS A 123 9.86 -10.18 7.94
N GLU A 124 10.18 -10.72 9.12
CA GLU A 124 10.03 -12.16 9.42
C GLU A 124 8.56 -12.60 9.53
N TYR A 125 7.64 -11.65 9.65
CA TYR A 125 6.20 -11.87 9.82
C TYR A 125 5.38 -11.58 8.56
N PHE A 126 6.01 -11.03 7.53
CA PHE A 126 5.44 -10.89 6.19
C PHE A 126 5.66 -12.23 5.47
N LEU A 127 4.69 -13.14 5.60
CA LEU A 127 4.69 -14.49 5.01
C LEU A 127 3.97 -14.52 3.66
#